data_AF-A0A3L7T7W1-F1
#
_entry.id   AF-A0A3L7T7W1-F1
#
_cell.length_a   1.000
_cell.length_b   1.000
_cell.length_c   1.000
_cell.angle_alpha   90.00
_cell.angle_beta   90.00
_cell.angle_gamma   90.00
#
_symmetry.space_group_name_H-M   'P 1'
#
loop_
_entity.id
_entity.type
_entity.pdbx_description
1 polymer ?
#
loop_
_entity_poly.entity_id
_entity_poly.type
_entity_poly.pdbx_seq_one_letter_code
_entity_poly.pdbx_strand_id
1 'polypeptide(L)'
;MKNAIAIAAATITAGLVFTSAASAEIVVNLGTVTQIYPRPVITYTGSYGAFVNTRVDTAGVRTITSFDISAIAQQLGGNLALVEIRVRDTGTNSYGMWSPGADIDLMKVVGADLLTGTVTTGYLGTIAPHIAETSATLANRLNQCDAISGDDQVNMQHYISLGRNGVVSTRFSGFAHGQTGGSGSGGAGGPGGWDGSGGGVTVYGGVLVAAGMKLEISEAGTGESFGAELVFESTAVPAPGAMALLAGAGLLRRRRR
;
A
#
# COMPACT_ATOMS: atom_id res chain seq x y z
N MET A 1 -1.28 68.57 -18.77
CA MET A 1 -1.48 67.53 -19.80
C MET A 1 -0.20 66.70 -19.85
N LYS A 2 -0.09 65.40 -19.53
CA LYS A 2 -1.00 64.34 -19.11
C LYS A 2 -0.17 63.44 -18.18
N ASN A 3 -0.74 63.03 -17.05
CA ASN A 3 -0.18 62.00 -16.18
C ASN A 3 -0.33 60.63 -16.86
N ALA A 4 0.71 59.79 -16.82
CA ALA A 4 0.60 58.37 -17.10
C ALA A 4 1.71 57.61 -16.37
N ILE A 5 1.46 57.25 -15.11
CA ILE A 5 2.18 56.15 -14.44
C ILE A 5 1.26 54.95 -14.53
N ALA A 6 1.53 54.06 -15.47
CA ALA A 6 0.88 52.75 -15.55
C ALA A 6 1.60 51.82 -14.56
N ILE A 7 0.95 51.51 -13.44
CA ILE A 7 1.38 50.44 -12.54
C ILE A 7 0.92 49.13 -13.19
N ALA A 8 1.84 48.45 -13.86
CA ALA A 8 1.62 47.07 -14.27
C ALA A 8 1.75 46.18 -13.03
N ALA A 9 0.61 45.81 -12.44
CA ALA A 9 0.55 44.73 -11.47
C ALA A 9 0.85 43.42 -12.18
N ALA A 10 2.12 42.98 -12.13
CA ALA A 10 2.50 41.64 -12.52
C ALA A 10 2.04 40.68 -11.41
N THR A 11 0.83 40.15 -11.54
CA THR A 11 0.35 39.03 -10.74
C THR A 11 1.24 37.82 -11.07
N ILE A 12 2.20 37.51 -10.19
CA ILE A 12 2.94 36.25 -10.27
C ILE A 12 1.96 35.16 -9.85
N THR A 13 1.25 34.59 -10.81
CA THR A 13 0.56 33.32 -10.63
C THR A 13 1.65 32.27 -10.44
N ALA A 14 1.96 31.94 -9.20
CA ALA A 14 2.78 30.77 -8.87
C ALA A 14 1.98 29.54 -9.31
N GLY A 15 2.19 29.11 -10.55
CA GLY A 15 1.74 27.83 -11.04
C GLY A 15 2.40 26.76 -10.18
N LEU A 16 1.61 26.13 -9.29
CA LEU A 16 1.93 24.83 -8.76
C LEU A 16 1.95 23.86 -9.93
N VAL A 17 3.12 23.72 -10.55
CA VAL A 17 3.37 22.64 -11.48
C VAL A 17 3.42 21.37 -10.64
N PHE A 18 2.30 20.66 -10.57
CA PHE A 18 2.30 19.25 -10.19
C PHE A 18 3.01 18.50 -11.30
N THR A 19 4.35 18.46 -11.27
CA THR A 19 5.08 17.45 -12.02
C THR A 19 4.82 16.12 -11.33
N SER A 20 3.74 15.44 -11.72
CA SER A 20 3.62 14.00 -11.52
C SER A 20 4.70 13.36 -12.40
N ALA A 21 5.92 13.24 -11.89
CA ALA A 21 6.86 12.30 -12.47
C ALA A 21 6.18 10.93 -12.37
N ALA A 22 5.87 10.32 -13.51
CA ALA A 22 5.40 8.94 -13.54
C ALA A 22 6.50 8.09 -12.90
N SER A 23 6.30 7.69 -11.63
CA SER A 23 7.18 6.77 -10.95
C SER A 23 7.00 5.41 -11.61
N ALA A 24 8.09 4.73 -11.92
CA ALA A 24 7.99 3.37 -12.46
C ALA A 24 7.38 2.47 -11.39
N GLU A 25 6.22 1.89 -11.68
CA GLU A 25 5.60 0.89 -10.82
C GLU A 25 6.50 -0.37 -10.76
N ILE A 26 6.82 -0.80 -9.55
CA ILE A 26 7.56 -2.04 -9.29
C ILE A 26 6.52 -3.09 -8.88
N VAL A 27 6.27 -4.06 -9.76
CA VAL A 27 5.39 -5.19 -9.46
C VAL A 27 6.21 -6.36 -8.93
N VAL A 28 5.84 -6.83 -7.75
CA VAL A 28 6.52 -7.91 -7.03
C VAL A 28 5.56 -9.07 -6.87
N ASN A 29 5.83 -10.16 -7.59
CA ASN A 29 5.08 -11.41 -7.45
C ASN A 29 5.57 -12.14 -6.20
N LEU A 30 4.69 -12.28 -5.20
CA LEU A 30 4.98 -12.92 -3.93
C LEU A 30 4.95 -14.45 -4.01
N GLY A 31 4.54 -15.03 -5.14
CA GLY A 31 4.36 -16.45 -5.33
C GLY A 31 2.93 -16.92 -5.11
N THR A 32 2.77 -18.23 -5.13
CA THR A 32 1.51 -18.96 -4.97
C THR A 32 1.49 -19.68 -3.64
N VAL A 33 0.34 -19.61 -2.97
CA VAL A 33 0.04 -20.30 -1.71
C VAL A 33 -1.09 -21.28 -1.96
N THR A 34 -0.96 -22.49 -1.45
CA THR A 34 -2.02 -23.51 -1.39
C THR A 34 -2.16 -23.97 0.05
N GLN A 35 -3.36 -23.88 0.61
CA GLN A 35 -3.60 -24.42 1.95
C GLN A 35 -3.72 -25.93 1.94
N ILE A 36 -3.08 -26.61 2.89
CA ILE A 36 -3.15 -28.07 3.02
C ILE A 36 -3.50 -28.47 4.45
N TYR A 37 -4.14 -29.63 4.60
CA TYR A 37 -4.45 -30.19 5.91
C TYR A 37 -3.19 -30.82 6.53
N PRO A 38 -2.95 -30.64 7.85
CA PRO A 38 -3.71 -29.82 8.79
C PRO A 38 -3.35 -28.33 8.73
N ARG A 39 -4.27 -27.44 9.12
CA ARG A 39 -3.96 -26.01 9.29
C ARG A 39 -2.90 -25.84 10.40
N PRO A 40 -2.00 -24.84 10.33
CA PRO A 40 -1.88 -23.77 9.32
C PRO A 40 -0.88 -24.11 8.21
N VAL A 41 -0.77 -25.39 7.81
CA VAL A 41 0.24 -25.82 6.85
C VAL A 41 -0.13 -25.35 5.44
N ILE A 42 0.87 -24.87 4.70
CA ILE A 42 0.73 -24.45 3.30
C ILE A 42 1.77 -25.16 2.42
N THR A 43 1.44 -25.30 1.15
CA THR A 43 2.43 -25.40 0.08
C THR A 43 2.67 -24.01 -0.47
N TYR A 44 3.94 -23.62 -0.64
CA TYR A 44 4.32 -22.32 -1.18
C TYR A 44 5.25 -22.50 -2.38
N THR A 45 5.03 -21.71 -3.42
CA THR A 45 5.92 -21.62 -4.59
C THR A 45 6.22 -20.17 -4.91
N GLY A 46 7.47 -19.75 -4.84
CA GLY A 46 7.89 -18.39 -5.16
C GLY A 46 9.25 -18.02 -4.58
N SER A 47 9.77 -16.85 -4.93
CA SER A 47 11.09 -16.39 -4.51
C SER A 47 11.11 -15.72 -3.13
N TYR A 48 9.95 -15.46 -2.54
CA TYR A 48 9.81 -14.69 -1.30
C TYR A 48 9.42 -15.56 -0.10
N GLY A 49 9.59 -16.89 -0.19
CA GLY A 49 9.19 -17.84 0.86
C GLY A 49 9.84 -17.59 2.23
N ALA A 50 11.03 -16.98 2.26
CA ALA A 50 11.70 -16.59 3.51
C ALA A 50 10.96 -15.48 4.28
N PHE A 51 10.05 -14.75 3.63
CA PHE A 51 9.23 -13.68 4.21
C PHE A 51 7.78 -14.10 4.41
N VAL A 52 7.48 -15.39 4.21
CA VAL A 52 6.14 -15.95 4.40
C VAL A 52 6.08 -16.65 5.76
N ASN A 53 5.02 -16.37 6.50
CA ASN A 53 4.70 -17.07 7.74
C ASN A 53 3.22 -17.44 7.75
N THR A 54 2.86 -18.52 8.43
CA THR A 54 1.46 -18.94 8.58
C THR A 54 1.09 -19.14 10.03
N ARG A 55 -0.17 -18.89 10.36
CA ARG A 55 -0.74 -19.15 11.67
C ARG A 55 -2.22 -19.50 11.54
N VAL A 56 -2.76 -20.08 12.59
CA VAL A 56 -4.22 -20.18 12.72
C VAL A 56 -4.73 -18.88 13.33
N ASP A 57 -5.89 -18.41 12.87
CA ASP A 57 -6.57 -17.30 13.50
C ASP A 57 -6.99 -17.62 14.95
N THR A 58 -7.40 -16.60 15.71
CA THR A 58 -7.76 -16.77 17.13
C THR A 58 -8.97 -17.68 17.34
N ALA A 59 -9.86 -17.82 16.36
CA ALA A 59 -11.00 -18.72 16.42
C ALA A 59 -10.64 -20.17 16.06
N GLY A 60 -9.44 -20.45 15.56
CA GLY A 60 -8.99 -21.81 15.25
C GLY A 60 -9.47 -22.34 13.89
N VAL A 61 -10.09 -21.48 13.08
CA VAL A 61 -10.90 -21.88 11.91
C VAL A 61 -10.26 -21.49 10.59
N ARG A 62 -9.19 -20.69 10.58
CA ARG A 62 -8.58 -20.17 9.34
C ARG A 62 -7.07 -20.21 9.35
N THR A 63 -6.47 -20.44 8.18
CA THR A 63 -5.03 -20.22 8.00
C THR A 63 -4.82 -18.80 7.53
N ILE A 64 -4.11 -18.01 8.33
CA ILE A 64 -3.62 -16.69 7.93
C ILE A 64 -2.22 -16.86 7.37
N THR A 65 -2.04 -16.50 6.11
CA THR A 65 -0.73 -16.36 5.46
C THR A 65 -0.28 -14.91 5.54
N SER A 66 0.89 -14.69 6.11
CA SER A 66 1.49 -13.37 6.31
C SER A 66 2.72 -13.20 5.43
N PHE A 67 2.80 -12.09 4.70
CA PHE A 67 3.97 -11.68 3.93
C PHE A 67 4.60 -10.45 4.57
N ASP A 68 5.90 -10.49 4.88
CA ASP A 68 6.62 -9.35 5.44
C ASP A 68 6.95 -8.31 4.36
N ILE A 69 6.05 -7.35 4.18
CA ILE A 69 6.21 -6.28 3.18
C ILE A 69 7.46 -5.46 3.47
N SER A 70 7.76 -5.23 4.76
CA SER A 70 8.91 -4.43 5.16
C SER A 70 10.24 -5.09 4.78
N ALA A 71 10.38 -6.40 5.00
CA ALA A 71 11.57 -7.16 4.63
C ALA A 71 11.71 -7.32 3.10
N ILE A 72 10.59 -7.51 2.40
CA ILE A 72 10.56 -7.55 0.92
C ILE A 72 11.03 -6.21 0.35
N ALA A 73 10.50 -5.09 0.84
CA ALA A 73 10.91 -3.76 0.41
C ALA A 73 12.40 -3.49 0.71
N GLN A 74 12.91 -3.96 1.85
CA GLN A 74 14.34 -3.88 2.17
C GLN A 74 15.20 -4.67 1.17
N GLN A 75 14.78 -5.88 0.79
CA GLN A 75 15.49 -6.68 -0.23
C GLN A 75 15.49 -6.00 -1.61
N LEU A 76 14.41 -5.32 -1.98
CA LEU A 76 14.32 -4.61 -3.27
C LEU A 76 15.23 -3.37 -3.33
N GLY A 77 15.56 -2.80 -2.17
CA GLY A 77 16.44 -1.64 -2.06
C GLY A 77 15.75 -0.35 -2.53
N GLY A 78 15.34 0.49 -1.59
CA GLY A 78 14.77 1.81 -1.90
C GLY A 78 13.74 2.27 -0.88
N ASN A 79 13.36 3.54 -0.99
CA ASN A 79 12.21 4.07 -0.26
C ASN A 79 10.97 3.80 -1.11
N LEU A 80 10.13 2.85 -0.70
CA LEU A 80 8.98 2.40 -1.47
C LEU A 80 7.67 2.82 -0.82
N ALA A 81 6.69 3.18 -1.66
CA ALA A 81 5.29 3.30 -1.27
C ALA A 81 4.50 2.14 -1.86
N LEU A 82 3.72 1.43 -1.05
CA LEU A 82 2.79 0.41 -1.50
C LEU A 82 1.55 1.07 -2.10
N VAL A 83 1.30 0.86 -3.39
CA VAL A 83 0.19 1.46 -4.13
C VAL A 83 -0.95 0.47 -4.42
N GLU A 84 -0.65 -0.82 -4.56
CA GLU A 84 -1.67 -1.84 -4.77
C GLU A 84 -1.23 -3.20 -4.23
N ILE A 85 -2.19 -3.95 -3.71
CA ILE A 85 -2.09 -5.40 -3.48
C ILE A 85 -3.04 -6.07 -4.45
N ARG A 86 -2.61 -7.15 -5.10
CA ARG A 86 -3.46 -7.97 -5.96
C ARG A 86 -3.40 -9.41 -5.47
N VAL A 87 -4.56 -10.04 -5.27
CA VAL A 87 -4.66 -11.47 -4.98
C VAL A 87 -5.48 -12.11 -6.08
N ARG A 88 -4.91 -13.15 -6.68
CA ARG A 88 -5.39 -13.76 -7.91
C ARG A 88 -5.57 -15.25 -7.74
N ASP A 89 -6.64 -15.78 -8.30
CA ASP A 89 -6.82 -17.21 -8.48
C ASP A 89 -5.87 -17.75 -9.56
N THR A 90 -5.21 -18.88 -9.29
CA THR A 90 -4.16 -19.42 -10.17
C THR A 90 -4.69 -19.99 -11.49
N GLY A 91 -6.01 -20.14 -11.63
CA GLY A 91 -6.65 -20.79 -12.78
C GLY A 91 -6.58 -22.31 -12.75
N THR A 92 -5.87 -22.90 -11.77
CA THR A 92 -5.61 -24.34 -11.64
C THR A 92 -6.41 -25.00 -10.52
N ASN A 93 -7.22 -24.25 -9.79
CA ASN A 93 -8.06 -24.78 -8.73
C ASN A 93 -9.07 -25.79 -9.31
N SER A 94 -9.43 -26.79 -8.50
CA SER A 94 -10.43 -27.78 -8.89
C SER A 94 -11.83 -27.20 -8.67
N TYR A 95 -12.36 -26.55 -9.69
CA TYR A 95 -13.73 -26.03 -9.67
C TYR A 95 -14.71 -27.20 -9.84
N GLY A 96 -15.14 -27.80 -8.73
CA GLY A 96 -16.34 -28.64 -8.71
C GLY A 96 -17.56 -27.82 -9.14
N MET A 97 -18.74 -28.45 -9.26
CA MET A 97 -19.98 -27.79 -9.68
C MET A 97 -20.39 -26.57 -8.82
N TRP A 98 -19.78 -26.42 -7.64
CA TRP A 98 -20.08 -25.40 -6.63
C TRP A 98 -18.87 -24.59 -6.17
N SER A 99 -17.64 -24.86 -6.64
CA SER A 99 -16.45 -24.11 -6.19
C SER A 99 -16.29 -22.86 -7.06
N PRO A 100 -16.38 -21.67 -6.46
CA PRO A 100 -16.19 -20.43 -7.18
C PRO A 100 -14.69 -20.09 -7.33
N GLY A 101 -13.76 -20.98 -6.97
CA GLY A 101 -12.31 -20.74 -6.96
C GLY A 101 -11.81 -20.33 -5.58
N ALA A 102 -10.56 -19.87 -5.48
CA ALA A 102 -10.01 -19.51 -4.17
C ALA A 102 -10.82 -18.39 -3.50
N ASP A 103 -11.18 -18.62 -2.24
CA ASP A 103 -12.05 -17.72 -1.47
C ASP A 103 -11.24 -16.84 -0.51
N ILE A 104 -11.13 -15.55 -0.80
CA ILE A 104 -10.36 -14.62 0.04
C ILE A 104 -11.25 -14.07 1.14
N ASP A 105 -11.00 -14.50 2.37
CA ASP A 105 -11.75 -14.12 3.57
C ASP A 105 -11.17 -12.89 4.29
N LEU A 106 -9.86 -12.74 4.19
CA LEU A 106 -9.09 -11.67 4.81
C LEU A 106 -8.09 -11.19 3.79
N MET A 107 -7.99 -9.87 3.64
CA MET A 107 -6.86 -9.24 3.01
C MET A 107 -6.63 -7.91 3.73
N LYS A 108 -5.55 -7.81 4.49
CA LYS A 108 -5.28 -6.66 5.35
C LYS A 108 -3.80 -6.32 5.38
N VAL A 109 -3.51 -5.01 5.42
CA VAL A 109 -2.18 -4.51 5.78
C VAL A 109 -2.12 -4.25 7.29
N VAL A 110 -1.13 -4.84 7.94
CA VAL A 110 -0.82 -4.64 9.36
C VAL A 110 0.43 -3.78 9.47
N GLY A 111 0.50 -2.92 10.50
CA GLY A 111 1.68 -2.08 10.74
C GLY A 111 1.76 -0.82 9.86
N ALA A 112 0.64 -0.43 9.23
CA ALA A 112 0.51 0.80 8.45
C ALA A 112 -0.53 1.74 9.09
N ASP A 113 -0.28 3.05 9.03
CA ASP A 113 -1.31 4.06 9.28
C ASP A 113 -2.13 4.27 8.00
N LEU A 114 -3.34 3.71 8.00
CA LEU A 114 -4.25 3.79 6.86
C LEU A 114 -5.26 4.95 6.97
N LEU A 115 -5.19 5.77 8.02
CA LEU A 115 -6.18 6.83 8.30
C LEU A 115 -5.91 8.13 7.53
N THR A 116 -4.72 8.29 6.97
CA THR A 116 -4.24 9.52 6.33
C THR A 116 -4.35 9.51 4.81
N GLY A 117 -5.03 8.50 4.25
CA GLY A 117 -5.22 8.34 2.81
C GLY A 117 -6.52 7.62 2.46
N THR A 118 -6.62 7.20 1.22
CA THR A 118 -7.78 6.48 0.68
C THR A 118 -7.37 5.04 0.36
N VAL A 119 -8.19 4.09 0.82
CA VAL A 119 -8.07 2.66 0.51
C VAL A 119 -9.30 2.25 -0.27
N THR A 120 -9.11 1.68 -1.46
CA THR A 120 -10.21 1.15 -2.28
C THR A 120 -9.97 -0.31 -2.59
N THR A 121 -11.04 -1.10 -2.58
CA THR A 121 -11.02 -2.52 -2.94
C THR A 121 -11.80 -2.71 -4.23
N GLY A 122 -11.27 -3.50 -5.14
CA GLY A 122 -11.90 -3.82 -6.41
C GLY A 122 -11.89 -5.31 -6.68
N TYR A 123 -12.77 -5.74 -7.57
CA TYR A 123 -12.82 -7.09 -8.09
C TYR A 123 -12.81 -7.06 -9.62
N LEU A 124 -12.04 -7.95 -10.22
CA LEU A 124 -12.04 -8.21 -11.65
C LEU A 124 -12.06 -9.74 -11.86
N GLY A 125 -13.15 -10.26 -12.40
CA GLY A 125 -13.26 -11.69 -12.64
C GLY A 125 -14.61 -12.10 -13.21
N THR A 126 -14.95 -13.36 -13.04
CA THR A 126 -16.14 -14.00 -13.65
C THR A 126 -17.31 -14.13 -12.69
N ILE A 127 -17.11 -13.91 -11.39
CA ILE A 127 -18.16 -14.02 -10.38
C ILE A 127 -19.09 -12.80 -10.46
N ALA A 128 -20.23 -12.99 -11.13
CA ALA A 128 -21.19 -11.93 -11.45
C ALA A 128 -21.64 -11.08 -10.23
N PRO A 129 -21.89 -11.67 -9.04
CA PRO A 129 -22.18 -10.87 -7.84
C PRO A 129 -21.11 -9.82 -7.54
N HIS A 130 -19.82 -10.15 -7.65
CA HIS A 130 -18.72 -9.26 -7.28
C HIS A 130 -18.43 -8.16 -8.30
N ILE A 131 -18.78 -8.36 -9.59
CA ILE A 131 -18.51 -7.38 -10.65
C ILE A 131 -19.26 -6.05 -10.41
N ALA A 132 -20.47 -6.13 -9.86
CA ALA A 132 -21.30 -4.96 -9.60
C ALA A 132 -21.17 -4.41 -8.18
N GLU A 133 -20.34 -5.03 -7.33
CA GLU A 133 -20.19 -4.62 -5.95
C GLU A 133 -19.35 -3.35 -5.80
N THR A 134 -19.74 -2.52 -4.84
CA THR A 134 -18.98 -1.31 -4.51
C THR A 134 -17.70 -1.67 -3.76
N SER A 135 -16.70 -0.80 -3.84
CA SER A 135 -15.48 -0.92 -3.03
C SER A 135 -15.76 -1.05 -1.54
N ALA A 136 -16.80 -0.39 -1.02
CA ALA A 136 -17.15 -0.46 0.40
C ALA A 136 -17.70 -1.84 0.77
N THR A 137 -18.52 -2.44 -0.10
CA THR A 137 -19.05 -3.80 0.08
C THR A 137 -17.92 -4.83 0.08
N LEU A 138 -17.01 -4.76 -0.90
CA LEU A 138 -15.86 -5.67 -1.00
C LEU A 138 -14.92 -5.52 0.21
N ALA A 139 -14.60 -4.29 0.60
CA ALA A 139 -13.76 -4.03 1.77
C ALA A 139 -14.41 -4.54 3.07
N ASN A 140 -15.73 -4.43 3.22
CA ASN A 140 -16.43 -4.93 4.40
C ASN A 140 -16.30 -6.45 4.52
N ARG A 141 -16.45 -7.20 3.43
CA ARG A 141 -16.28 -8.66 3.40
C ARG A 141 -14.90 -9.08 3.92
N LEU A 142 -13.84 -8.48 3.37
CA LEU A 142 -12.45 -8.76 3.74
C LEU A 142 -12.09 -8.34 5.17
N ASN A 143 -12.87 -7.44 5.78
CA ASN A 143 -12.68 -7.00 7.16
C ASN A 143 -13.48 -7.85 8.16
N GLN A 144 -14.63 -8.38 7.76
CA GLN A 144 -15.50 -9.19 8.62
C GLN A 144 -14.87 -10.54 8.95
N CYS A 145 -14.07 -11.10 8.04
CA CYS A 145 -13.35 -12.36 8.27
C CYS A 145 -14.26 -13.48 8.81
N ASP A 146 -15.48 -13.59 8.26
CA ASP A 146 -16.59 -14.35 8.88
C ASP A 146 -17.04 -15.59 8.08
N ALA A 147 -16.46 -15.88 6.91
CA ALA A 147 -16.80 -17.12 6.21
C ALA A 147 -16.41 -18.38 7.05
N ILE A 148 -16.97 -19.52 6.77
CA ILE A 148 -16.53 -20.79 7.36
C ILE A 148 -16.13 -21.70 6.19
N SER A 149 -15.22 -22.65 6.42
CA SER A 149 -14.88 -23.64 5.40
C SER A 149 -16.16 -24.32 4.88
N GLY A 150 -16.42 -24.23 3.58
CA GLY A 150 -17.64 -24.76 2.96
C GLY A 150 -18.80 -23.77 2.85
N ASP A 151 -18.58 -22.47 3.06
CA ASP A 151 -19.54 -21.44 2.64
C ASP A 151 -19.73 -21.49 1.12
N ASP A 152 -20.98 -21.43 0.66
CA ASP A 152 -21.30 -21.72 -0.73
C ASP A 152 -21.48 -20.45 -1.56
N GLN A 153 -21.37 -20.62 -2.89
CA GLN A 153 -21.52 -19.54 -3.87
C GLN A 153 -22.86 -18.77 -3.80
N VAL A 154 -23.82 -19.19 -2.98
CA VAL A 154 -25.11 -18.51 -2.78
C VAL A 154 -25.06 -17.57 -1.57
N ASN A 155 -24.18 -17.83 -0.60
CA ASN A 155 -24.00 -17.06 0.63
C ASN A 155 -22.63 -16.38 0.72
N MET A 156 -22.17 -15.80 -0.39
CA MET A 156 -20.85 -15.16 -0.46
C MET A 156 -20.60 -14.05 0.57
N GLN A 157 -21.58 -13.60 1.37
CA GLN A 157 -21.61 -12.35 2.17
C GLN A 157 -20.36 -12.04 3.02
N HIS A 158 -19.50 -13.03 3.29
CA HIS A 158 -18.38 -12.94 4.22
C HIS A 158 -16.99 -13.11 3.58
N TYR A 159 -16.93 -13.33 2.27
CA TYR A 159 -15.68 -13.51 1.53
C TYR A 159 -15.80 -12.93 0.11
N ILE A 160 -14.68 -12.92 -0.61
CA ILE A 160 -14.64 -12.65 -2.05
C ILE A 160 -14.13 -13.89 -2.73
N SER A 161 -15.01 -14.58 -3.46
CA SER A 161 -14.56 -15.66 -4.30
C SER A 161 -13.91 -15.10 -5.55
N LEU A 162 -12.72 -15.59 -5.86
CA LEU A 162 -11.98 -15.05 -6.97
C LEU A 162 -12.58 -15.42 -8.32
N GLY A 163 -13.21 -16.60 -8.49
CA GLY A 163 -13.49 -17.08 -9.83
C GLY A 163 -12.22 -17.53 -10.53
N ARG A 164 -12.36 -18.37 -11.55
CA ARG A 164 -11.23 -18.76 -12.40
C ARG A 164 -10.50 -17.54 -12.93
N ASN A 165 -9.22 -17.40 -12.57
CA ASN A 165 -8.33 -16.27 -12.91
C ASN A 165 -8.80 -14.89 -12.42
N GLY A 166 -9.81 -14.80 -11.55
CA GLY A 166 -10.23 -13.50 -11.04
C GLY A 166 -9.27 -12.95 -10.00
N VAL A 167 -9.43 -11.67 -9.73
CA VAL A 167 -8.50 -10.85 -8.96
C VAL A 167 -9.29 -9.96 -8.04
N VAL A 168 -8.97 -10.00 -6.76
CA VAL A 168 -9.30 -8.93 -5.82
C VAL A 168 -8.08 -8.04 -5.68
N SER A 169 -8.28 -6.72 -5.65
CA SER A 169 -7.18 -5.78 -5.40
C SER A 169 -7.55 -4.74 -4.37
N THR A 170 -6.55 -4.30 -3.61
CA THR A 170 -6.65 -3.15 -2.71
C THR A 170 -5.66 -2.09 -3.14
N ARG A 171 -6.16 -0.92 -3.52
CA ARG A 171 -5.38 0.24 -3.94
C ARG A 171 -5.31 1.28 -2.84
N PHE A 172 -4.13 1.86 -2.70
CA PHE A 172 -3.80 2.92 -1.76
C PHE A 172 -3.56 4.20 -2.54
N SER A 173 -4.07 5.33 -2.06
CA SER A 173 -3.79 6.63 -2.66
C SER A 173 -3.93 7.79 -1.68
N GLY A 174 -3.28 8.90 -1.99
CA GLY A 174 -3.47 10.16 -1.25
C GLY A 174 -2.91 10.14 0.17
N PHE A 175 -1.90 9.32 0.45
CA PHE A 175 -1.33 9.18 1.79
C PHE A 175 -0.38 10.34 2.12
N ALA A 176 -0.86 11.24 2.99
CA ALA A 176 -0.11 12.39 3.47
C ALA A 176 0.91 12.00 4.55
N HIS A 177 2.17 12.36 4.36
CA HIS A 177 3.21 12.19 5.38
C HIS A 177 3.80 13.55 5.74
N GLY A 178 3.83 13.85 7.04
CA GLY A 178 4.48 15.04 7.56
C GLY A 178 5.99 14.92 7.44
N GLN A 179 6.63 15.90 6.79
CA GLN A 179 8.07 16.05 6.94
C GLN A 179 8.32 16.61 8.34
N THR A 180 8.84 15.79 9.26
CA THR A 180 9.49 16.33 10.47
C THR A 180 10.76 17.06 10.01
N GLY A 181 10.60 18.33 9.66
CA GLY A 181 11.72 19.27 9.60
C GLY A 181 12.36 19.30 10.98
N GLY A 182 13.65 18.97 11.06
CA GLY A 182 14.39 19.03 12.31
C GLY A 182 14.24 20.43 12.91
N SER A 183 13.70 20.49 14.13
CA SER A 183 13.71 21.70 14.94
C SER A 183 15.15 22.03 15.31
N GLY A 184 15.87 22.71 14.41
CA GLY A 184 17.11 23.38 14.77
C GLY A 184 16.77 24.49 15.75
N SER A 185 17.16 24.32 17.01
CA SER A 185 17.03 25.33 18.06
C SER A 185 17.84 26.57 17.66
N GLY A 186 17.18 27.55 17.04
CA GLY A 186 17.74 28.85 16.69
C GLY A 186 17.83 29.75 17.93
N GLY A 187 18.95 29.66 18.65
CA GLY A 187 19.32 30.63 19.67
C GLY A 187 20.31 31.66 19.11
N ALA A 188 19.81 32.85 18.77
CA ALA A 188 20.42 34.17 19.04
C ALA A 188 19.56 35.25 18.35
N GLY A 189 18.89 36.06 19.17
CA GLY A 189 17.90 37.04 18.74
C GLY A 189 18.46 38.20 17.92
N GLY A 190 17.63 38.68 17.00
CA GLY A 190 17.73 39.97 16.34
C GLY A 190 16.31 40.43 15.97
N PRO A 191 15.97 41.72 16.11
CA PRO A 191 14.63 42.21 15.83
C PRO A 191 14.44 42.34 14.32
N GLY A 192 13.67 41.42 13.74
CA GLY A 192 13.32 41.38 12.33
C GLY A 192 13.63 40.03 11.70
N GLY A 193 12.62 39.16 11.61
CA GLY A 193 12.79 37.84 10.99
C GLY A 193 11.44 37.22 10.69
N TRP A 194 11.27 36.80 9.44
CA TRP A 194 10.02 36.30 8.87
C TRP A 194 9.57 34.99 9.51
N ASP A 195 8.25 34.81 9.47
CA ASP A 195 7.50 33.67 9.99
C ASP A 195 8.08 32.31 9.59
N GLY A 196 7.94 31.37 10.53
CA GLY A 196 8.54 30.05 10.52
C GLY A 196 8.28 29.23 9.25
N SER A 197 9.35 28.59 8.79
CA SER A 197 9.37 27.51 7.81
C SER A 197 8.44 26.37 8.27
N GLY A 198 7.23 26.32 7.69
CA GLY A 198 6.30 25.21 7.84
C GLY A 198 6.88 23.91 7.26
N GLY A 199 6.83 22.83 8.05
CA GLY A 199 7.09 21.49 7.54
C GLY A 199 6.07 21.14 6.46
N GLY A 200 6.54 20.88 5.25
CA GLY A 200 5.67 20.51 4.13
C GLY A 200 5.07 19.12 4.34
N VAL A 201 3.80 18.97 3.99
CA VAL A 201 3.17 17.65 3.83
C VAL A 201 3.45 17.17 2.41
N THR A 202 4.02 15.97 2.26
CA THR A 202 4.13 15.32 0.95
C THR A 202 3.04 14.25 0.85
N VAL A 203 2.26 14.30 -0.22
CA VAL A 203 1.22 13.30 -0.51
C VAL A 203 1.81 12.28 -1.48
N TYR A 204 1.82 11.02 -1.07
CA TYR A 204 2.32 9.92 -1.89
C TYR A 204 1.18 9.19 -2.61
N GLY A 205 1.53 8.56 -3.73
CA GLY A 205 0.63 7.68 -4.48
C GLY A 205 0.20 6.45 -3.69
N GLY A 206 0.90 6.09 -2.62
CA GLY A 206 0.58 4.95 -1.76
C GLY A 206 1.12 5.08 -0.34
N VAL A 207 1.00 4.02 0.44
CA VAL A 207 1.44 3.97 1.85
C VAL A 207 2.95 3.77 1.91
N LEU A 208 3.69 4.63 2.63
CA LEU A 208 5.14 4.41 2.80
C LEU A 208 5.39 3.11 3.57
N VAL A 209 6.30 2.28 3.05
CA VAL A 209 6.65 1.02 3.71
C VAL A 209 7.45 1.31 4.97
N ALA A 210 6.86 1.01 6.12
CA ALA A 210 7.48 1.13 7.44
C ALA A 210 7.95 -0.24 7.98
N ALA A 211 8.82 -0.20 9.00
CA ALA A 211 9.27 -1.42 9.67
C ALA A 211 8.09 -2.17 10.31
N GLY A 212 8.04 -3.49 10.11
CA GLY A 212 6.99 -4.34 10.66
C GLY A 212 5.69 -4.35 9.85
N MET A 213 5.65 -3.69 8.70
CA MET A 213 4.48 -3.73 7.80
C MET A 213 4.33 -5.12 7.16
N LYS A 214 3.12 -5.68 7.21
CA LYS A 214 2.81 -7.03 6.71
C LYS A 214 1.51 -7.06 5.92
N LEU A 215 1.43 -7.95 4.93
CA LEU A 215 0.19 -8.33 4.27
C LEU A 215 -0.30 -9.63 4.89
N GLU A 216 -1.53 -9.65 5.36
CA GLU A 216 -2.20 -10.85 5.85
C GLU A 216 -3.33 -11.22 4.89
N ILE A 217 -3.29 -12.45 4.41
CA ILE A 217 -4.32 -13.06 3.55
C ILE A 217 -4.81 -14.33 4.22
N SER A 218 -6.13 -14.53 4.24
CA SER A 218 -6.75 -15.79 4.67
C SER A 218 -7.65 -16.35 3.60
N GLU A 219 -7.69 -17.67 3.55
CA GLU A 219 -8.68 -18.48 2.86
C GLU A 219 -9.14 -19.60 3.82
N ALA A 220 -10.39 -20.05 3.74
CA ALA A 220 -10.99 -20.98 4.70
C ALA A 220 -11.01 -22.43 4.21
N GLY A 221 -10.91 -22.67 2.91
CA GLY A 221 -10.84 -24.00 2.31
C GLY A 221 -9.46 -24.65 2.43
N THR A 222 -9.35 -25.84 1.85
CA THR A 222 -8.10 -26.58 1.72
C THR A 222 -7.97 -27.09 0.30
N GLY A 223 -6.79 -26.97 -0.29
CA GLY A 223 -6.50 -27.40 -1.65
C GLY A 223 -6.64 -26.31 -2.72
N GLU A 224 -7.32 -25.21 -2.42
CA GLU A 224 -7.37 -24.05 -3.30
C GLU A 224 -6.09 -23.21 -3.17
N SER A 225 -5.71 -22.60 -4.30
CA SER A 225 -4.46 -21.89 -4.47
C SER A 225 -4.70 -20.47 -4.94
N PHE A 226 -3.96 -19.53 -4.37
CA PHE A 226 -3.97 -18.13 -4.81
C PHE A 226 -2.54 -17.60 -4.96
N GLY A 227 -2.35 -16.67 -5.89
CA GLY A 227 -1.14 -15.87 -6.03
C GLY A 227 -1.34 -14.48 -5.44
N ALA A 228 -0.28 -13.88 -4.93
CA ALA A 228 -0.31 -12.51 -4.42
C ALA A 228 0.77 -11.64 -5.09
N GLU A 229 0.45 -10.38 -5.34
CA GLU A 229 1.37 -9.38 -5.90
C GLU A 229 1.30 -8.09 -5.07
N LEU A 230 2.46 -7.45 -4.91
CA LEU A 230 2.57 -6.09 -4.39
C LEU A 230 2.99 -5.17 -5.52
N VAL A 231 2.36 -4.01 -5.61
CA VAL A 231 2.75 -2.94 -6.53
C VAL A 231 3.28 -1.79 -5.69
N PHE A 232 4.51 -1.37 -5.98
CA PHE A 232 5.16 -0.26 -5.32
C PHE A 232 5.45 0.88 -6.28
N GLU A 233 5.56 2.08 -5.74
CA GLU A 233 6.20 3.21 -6.40
C GLU A 233 7.49 3.56 -5.65
N SER A 234 8.51 3.95 -6.43
CA SER A 234 9.71 4.55 -5.85
C SER A 234 9.38 5.94 -5.31
N THR A 235 9.82 6.21 -4.09
CA THR A 235 9.63 7.51 -3.44
C THR A 235 10.97 8.20 -3.25
N ALA A 236 11.04 9.47 -3.64
CA ALA A 236 12.17 10.32 -3.31
C ALA A 236 12.03 10.82 -1.87
N VAL A 237 12.16 9.92 -0.89
CA VAL A 237 12.35 10.37 0.51
C VAL A 237 13.80 10.87 0.61
N PRO A 238 14.04 12.14 0.96
CA PRO A 238 15.40 12.63 1.17
C PRO A 238 16.05 11.80 2.28
N ALA A 239 17.15 11.10 1.97
CA ALA A 239 17.89 10.39 2.99
C ALA A 239 18.29 11.39 4.11
N PRO A 240 18.12 11.04 5.40
CA PRO A 240 18.46 11.94 6.51
C PRO A 240 19.88 12.53 6.40
N GLY A 241 20.83 11.76 5.86
CA GLY A 241 22.22 12.19 5.66
C GLY A 241 22.45 13.16 4.48
N ALA A 242 21.63 13.12 3.43
CA ALA A 242 21.76 14.01 2.27
C ALA A 242 21.42 15.47 2.64
N MET A 243 20.49 15.65 3.59
CA MET A 243 20.10 16.97 4.10
C MET A 243 21.19 17.61 4.97
N ALA A 244 21.96 16.82 5.72
CA ALA A 244 23.09 17.32 6.50
C ALA A 244 24.22 17.88 5.61
N LEU A 245 24.47 17.24 4.46
CA LEU A 245 25.48 17.67 3.49
C LEU A 245 25.07 18.96 2.75
N LEU A 246 23.80 19.09 2.36
CA LEU A 246 23.28 20.32 1.74
C LEU A 246 23.25 21.51 2.72
N ALA A 247 22.87 21.28 3.98
CA ALA A 247 22.95 22.29 5.03
C ALA A 247 24.40 22.72 5.34
N GLY A 248 25.33 21.76 5.38
CA GLY A 248 26.76 22.03 5.56
C GLY A 248 27.38 22.80 4.39
N ALA A 249 27.00 22.48 3.15
CA ALA A 249 27.48 23.18 1.95
C ALA A 249 27.00 24.64 1.88
N GLY A 250 25.77 24.93 2.32
CA GLY A 250 25.23 26.30 2.40
C GLY A 250 25.95 27.18 3.44
N LEU A 251 26.32 26.60 4.59
CA LEU A 251 27.03 27.29 5.67
C LEU A 251 28.52 27.51 5.35
N LEU A 252 29.18 26.55 4.70
CA LEU A 252 30.60 26.66 4.33
C LEU A 252 30.83 27.63 3.16
N ARG A 253 29.86 27.77 2.25
CA ARG A 253 29.97 28.71 1.13
C ARG A 253 29.82 30.18 1.57
N ARG A 254 29.17 30.44 2.71
CA ARG A 254 28.97 31.79 3.25
C ARG A 254 30.13 32.31 4.11
N ARG A 255 31.06 31.42 4.50
CA ARG A 255 32.31 31.80 5.21
C ARG A 255 33.49 32.13 4.29
N ARG A 256 33.32 32.03 2.96
CA ARG A 256 34.32 32.41 1.95
C ARG A 256 33.77 33.47 1.00
N ARG A 257 33.42 34.64 1.53
CA ARG A 257 33.46 35.93 0.82
C ARG A 257 33.77 37.02 1.84
#